data_AF-A0A820T6U7-F1
#
_entry.id   AF-A0A820T6U7-F1
#
_cell.length_a   1.000
_cell.length_b   1.000
_cell.length_c   1.000
_cell.angle_alpha   90.00
_cell.angle_beta   90.00
_cell.angle_gamma   90.00
#
_symmetry.space_group_name_H-M   'P 1'
#
loop_
_entity.id
_entity.type
_entity.pdbx_description
1 polymer ?
#
loop_
_entity_poly.entity_id
_entity_poly.type
_entity_poly.pdbx_seq_one_letter_code
_entity_poly.pdbx_strand_id
1 'polypeptide(L)'
;MTFVWHKGASVFTGDCLLIRGCGRTDFQQGSADKIYTSIYEHIYTLPDHFIVYPGHDYTGQTSSTVAEEKQFNSRLLKPREDFVKFMKELKLSYPLQIDKALPANLVCGLVDP
;
A
#
# COMPACT_ATOMS: atom_id res chain seq x y z
N MET A 1 -0.68 -2.29 8.12
CA MET A 1 -0.67 -1.41 9.30
C MET A 1 -0.32 -0.01 8.81
N THR A 2 -1.01 1.02 9.30
CA THR A 2 -0.80 2.43 8.93
C THR A 2 -0.55 3.24 10.20
N PHE A 3 0.45 4.11 10.20
CA PHE A 3 0.74 4.99 11.34
C PHE A 3 0.49 6.44 10.96
N VAL A 4 -0.26 7.17 11.79
CA VAL A 4 -0.59 8.58 11.56
C VAL A 4 0.12 9.45 12.60
N TRP A 5 0.91 10.40 12.12
CA TRP A 5 1.56 11.41 12.96
C TRP A 5 0.84 12.75 12.79
N HIS A 6 -0.18 12.99 13.63
CA HIS A 6 -1.03 14.17 13.52
C HIS A 6 -0.27 15.49 13.67
N LYS A 7 0.66 15.59 14.63
CA LYS A 7 1.41 16.83 14.88
C LYS A 7 2.34 17.21 13.71
N GLY A 8 2.84 16.22 12.98
CA GLY A 8 3.68 16.43 11.80
C GLY A 8 2.94 16.27 10.48
N ALA A 9 1.60 16.22 10.49
CA ALA A 9 0.75 16.07 9.31
C ALA A 9 1.27 15.00 8.34
N SER A 10 1.59 13.81 8.85
CA SER A 10 2.21 12.73 8.06
C SER A 10 1.53 11.40 8.32
N VAL A 11 1.51 10.53 7.31
CA VAL A 11 1.00 9.16 7.38
C VAL A 11 1.99 8.19 6.74
N PHE A 12 2.31 7.11 7.47
CA PHE A 12 3.16 6.03 7.00
C PHE A 12 2.28 4.85 6.61
N THR A 13 2.18 4.58 5.30
CA THR A 13 1.13 3.73 4.72
C THR A 13 1.57 2.29 4.47
N GLY A 14 2.85 1.97 4.70
CA GLY A 14 3.43 0.68 4.31
C GLY A 14 3.12 0.38 2.84
N ASP A 15 2.76 -0.87 2.54
CA ASP A 15 2.34 -1.26 1.19
C ASP A 15 0.84 -1.10 0.93
N CYS A 16 0.09 -0.46 1.83
CA CYS A 16 -1.34 -0.22 1.60
C CYS A 16 -1.53 0.79 0.45
N LEU A 17 -1.01 1.99 0.62
CA LEU A 17 -0.98 3.04 -0.39
C LEU A 17 0.49 3.29 -0.79
N LEU A 18 0.76 3.22 -2.09
CA LEU A 18 2.04 3.59 -2.68
C LEU A 18 1.86 4.87 -3.51
N ILE A 19 2.95 5.55 -3.85
CA ILE A 19 2.88 6.74 -4.70
C ILE A 19 2.38 6.33 -6.09
N ARG A 20 1.22 6.87 -6.51
CA ARG A 20 0.50 6.52 -7.74
C ARG A 20 0.11 5.04 -7.87
N GLY A 21 0.09 4.29 -6.77
CA GLY A 21 -0.26 2.87 -6.78
C GLY A 21 -0.69 2.32 -5.42
N CYS A 22 -0.56 1.01 -5.28
CA CYS A 22 -0.82 0.27 -4.04
C CYS A 22 -0.05 -1.06 -4.07
N GLY A 23 0.12 -1.70 -2.93
CA GLY A 23 0.74 -3.01 -2.84
C GLY A 23 -0.06 -4.09 -3.58
N ARG A 24 0.59 -5.22 -3.86
CA ARG A 24 -0.06 -6.40 -4.43
C ARG A 24 -0.99 -7.07 -3.41
N THR A 25 -1.98 -7.82 -3.88
CA THR A 25 -3.03 -8.41 -3.01
C THR A 25 -3.26 -9.90 -3.24
N ASP A 26 -2.35 -10.56 -3.96
CA ASP A 26 -2.43 -11.96 -4.38
C ASP A 26 -1.61 -12.92 -3.48
N PHE A 27 -0.88 -12.38 -2.50
CA PHE A 27 -0.11 -13.13 -1.49
C PHE A 27 -0.47 -12.68 -0.07
N GLN A 28 0.05 -13.38 0.94
CA GLN A 28 -0.12 -13.05 2.37
C GLN A 28 -1.59 -12.86 2.80
N GLN A 29 -2.50 -13.65 2.21
CA GLN A 29 -3.95 -13.55 2.44
C GLN A 29 -4.53 -12.16 2.08
N GLY A 30 -3.87 -11.46 1.16
CA GLY A 30 -4.26 -10.15 0.66
C GLY A 30 -5.64 -10.17 -0.01
N SER A 31 -6.28 -8.99 -0.04
CA SER A 31 -7.54 -8.80 -0.72
C SER A 31 -7.61 -7.40 -1.34
N ALA A 32 -7.80 -7.33 -2.65
CA ALA A 32 -8.02 -6.08 -3.37
C ALA A 32 -9.25 -5.33 -2.83
N ASP A 33 -10.28 -6.06 -2.44
CA ASP A 33 -11.46 -5.45 -1.85
C ASP A 33 -11.13 -4.76 -0.51
N LYS A 34 -10.38 -5.45 0.35
CA LYS A 34 -9.98 -4.91 1.67
C LYS A 34 -9.01 -3.74 1.56
N ILE A 35 -8.04 -3.78 0.65
CA ILE A 35 -7.07 -2.67 0.48
C ILE A 35 -7.79 -1.42 -0.03
N TYR A 36 -8.75 -1.57 -0.96
CA TYR A 36 -9.56 -0.46 -1.46
C TYR A 36 -10.35 0.19 -0.32
N THR A 37 -11.11 -0.60 0.45
CA THR A 37 -11.84 -0.13 1.63
C THR A 37 -10.92 0.55 2.64
N SER A 38 -9.78 -0.06 2.96
CA SER A 38 -8.82 0.49 3.93
C SER A 38 -8.31 1.86 3.52
N ILE A 39 -8.01 2.06 2.24
CA ILE A 39 -7.50 3.36 1.75
C ILE A 39 -8.60 4.41 1.80
N TYR A 40 -9.80 4.09 1.29
CA TYR A 40 -10.90 5.04 1.23
C TYR A 40 -11.43 5.44 2.62
N GLU A 41 -11.53 4.51 3.55
CA GLU A 41 -12.12 4.75 4.86
C GLU A 41 -11.12 5.30 5.90
N HIS A 42 -9.81 5.02 5.74
CA HIS A 42 -8.81 5.39 6.76
C HIS A 42 -7.74 6.35 6.28
N ILE A 43 -7.31 6.29 5.02
CA ILE A 43 -6.21 7.15 4.52
C ILE A 43 -6.78 8.37 3.81
N TYR A 44 -7.77 8.20 2.96
CA TYR A 44 -8.41 9.30 2.23
C TYR A 44 -9.34 10.15 3.10
N THR A 45 -9.63 9.72 4.31
CA THR A 45 -10.33 10.54 5.32
C THR A 45 -9.40 11.50 6.06
N LEU A 46 -8.08 11.38 5.89
CA LEU A 46 -7.10 12.33 6.45
C LEU A 46 -7.14 13.67 5.68
N PRO A 47 -6.69 14.78 6.31
CA PRO A 47 -6.57 16.06 5.63
C PRO A 47 -5.67 15.99 4.40
N ASP A 48 -6.07 16.68 3.34
CA ASP A 48 -5.42 16.63 2.03
C ASP A 48 -3.92 16.99 2.05
N HIS A 49 -3.51 17.86 2.97
CA HIS A 49 -2.11 18.27 3.14
C HIS A 49 -1.23 17.25 3.87
N PHE A 50 -1.78 16.13 4.34
CA PHE A 50 -0.97 15.10 5.01
C PHE A 50 0.01 14.46 4.03
N ILE A 51 1.28 14.37 4.42
CA ILE A 51 2.34 13.75 3.64
C ILE A 51 2.22 12.23 3.75
N VAL A 52 2.19 11.55 2.61
CA VAL A 52 2.17 10.10 2.50
C VAL A 52 3.59 9.57 2.34
N TYR A 53 4.01 8.72 3.28
CA TYR A 53 5.27 7.98 3.24
C TYR A 53 4.98 6.48 3.04
N PRO A 54 5.20 5.92 1.85
CA PRO A 54 4.96 4.51 1.57
C PRO A 54 6.06 3.61 2.16
N GLY A 55 5.80 2.31 2.23
CA GLY A 55 6.80 1.31 2.59
C GLY A 55 7.85 1.09 1.49
N HIS A 56 7.47 1.33 0.24
CA HIS A 56 8.32 1.17 -0.93
C HIS A 56 8.01 2.22 -2.00
N ASP A 57 8.99 2.48 -2.85
CA ASP A 57 8.82 3.14 -4.14
C ASP A 57 9.76 2.49 -5.17
N TYR A 58 9.33 2.45 -6.43
CA TYR A 58 10.07 1.80 -7.52
C TYR A 58 10.40 2.79 -8.65
N THR A 59 10.26 4.09 -8.41
CA THR A 59 10.37 5.17 -9.40
C THR A 59 11.29 6.32 -8.98
N GLY A 60 11.88 6.27 -7.78
CA GLY A 60 12.76 7.28 -7.21
C GLY A 60 12.05 8.36 -6.38
N GLN A 61 10.77 8.17 -6.06
CA GLN A 61 9.99 9.11 -5.26
C GLN A 61 10.09 8.78 -3.77
N THR A 62 10.09 9.82 -2.92
CA THR A 62 10.24 9.67 -1.47
C THR A 62 8.96 9.89 -0.67
N SER A 63 8.00 10.64 -1.23
CA SER A 63 6.74 10.99 -0.58
C SER A 63 5.71 11.49 -1.60
N SER A 64 4.44 11.51 -1.19
CA SER A 64 3.32 12.17 -1.89
C SER A 64 2.44 12.88 -0.86
N THR A 65 1.23 13.29 -1.22
CA THR A 65 0.21 13.80 -0.29
C THR A 65 -1.12 13.07 -0.45
N VAL A 66 -1.98 13.17 0.56
CA VAL A 66 -3.35 12.63 0.47
C VAL A 66 -4.10 13.26 -0.70
N ALA A 67 -3.95 14.57 -0.91
CA ALA A 67 -4.53 15.29 -2.06
C ALA A 67 -4.10 14.67 -3.40
N GLU A 68 -2.78 14.49 -3.55
CA GLU A 68 -2.20 13.99 -4.78
C GLU A 68 -2.66 12.55 -5.08
N GLU A 69 -2.71 11.67 -4.08
CA GLU A 69 -3.15 10.29 -4.31
C GLU A 69 -4.64 10.21 -4.63
N LYS A 70 -5.49 11.02 -3.99
CA LYS A 70 -6.91 11.14 -4.37
C LYS A 70 -7.09 11.58 -5.83
N GLN A 71 -6.23 12.47 -6.31
CA GLN A 71 -6.38 13.08 -7.64
C GLN A 71 -5.71 12.26 -8.75
N PHE A 72 -4.58 11.59 -8.48
CA PHE A 72 -3.72 11.05 -9.53
C PHE A 72 -3.39 9.56 -9.41
N ASN A 73 -3.89 8.85 -8.38
CA ASN A 73 -3.63 7.42 -8.26
C ASN A 73 -4.47 6.61 -9.27
N SER A 74 -3.88 6.27 -10.41
CA SER A 74 -4.55 5.61 -11.54
C SER A 74 -5.25 4.28 -11.23
N ARG A 75 -4.85 3.59 -10.16
CA ARG A 75 -5.51 2.37 -9.69
C ARG A 75 -6.74 2.70 -8.86
N LEU A 76 -6.61 3.61 -7.90
CA LEU A 76 -7.66 3.95 -6.95
C LEU A 76 -8.73 4.88 -7.52
N LEU A 77 -8.44 5.62 -8.59
CA LEU A 77 -9.45 6.39 -9.33
C LEU A 77 -10.51 5.50 -10.02
N LYS A 78 -10.27 4.19 -10.12
CA LYS A 78 -11.22 3.25 -10.70
C LYS A 78 -12.37 2.99 -9.73
N PRO A 79 -13.59 2.75 -10.23
CA PRO A 79 -14.65 2.15 -9.42
C PRO A 79 -14.15 0.87 -8.72
N ARG A 80 -14.66 0.59 -7.51
CA ARG A 80 -14.22 -0.55 -6.68
C ARG A 80 -14.16 -1.87 -7.43
N GLU A 81 -15.20 -2.18 -8.22
CA GLU A 81 -15.26 -3.43 -8.98
C GLU A 81 -14.16 -3.51 -10.05
N ASP A 82 -13.91 -2.41 -10.76
CA ASP A 82 -12.85 -2.30 -11.75
C ASP A 82 -11.46 -2.37 -11.12
N PHE A 83 -11.28 -1.78 -9.93
CA PHE A 83 -10.05 -1.93 -9.16
C PHE A 83 -9.80 -3.40 -8.78
N VAL A 84 -10.81 -4.08 -8.23
CA VAL A 84 -10.69 -5.49 -7.82
C VAL A 84 -10.38 -6.38 -9.03
N LYS A 85 -11.05 -6.16 -10.16
CA LYS A 85 -10.78 -6.88 -11.40
C LYS A 85 -9.36 -6.60 -11.90
N PHE A 86 -8.97 -5.33 -11.97
CA PHE A 86 -7.63 -4.92 -12.40
C PHE A 86 -6.55 -5.59 -11.54
N MET A 87 -6.68 -5.56 -10.21
CA MET A 87 -5.69 -6.16 -9.31
C MET A 87 -5.58 -7.68 -9.46
N LYS A 88 -6.68 -8.38 -9.77
CA LYS A 88 -6.69 -9.83 -10.04
C LYS A 88 -6.02 -10.19 -11.36
N GLU A 89 -6.05 -9.29 -12.33
CA GLU A 89 -5.49 -9.52 -13.68
C GLU A 89 -4.00 -9.17 -13.79
N LEU A 90 -3.41 -8.56 -12.75
CA LEU A 90 -1.98 -8.24 -12.71
C LEU A 90 -1.13 -9.53 -12.76
N LYS A 91 -0.40 -9.71 -13.86
CA LYS A 91 0.53 -10.83 -14.05
C LYS A 91 1.91 -10.49 -13.48
N LEU A 92 2.00 -10.35 -12.17
CA LEU A 92 3.27 -10.09 -11.48
C LEU A 92 4.06 -11.38 -11.30
N SER A 93 5.38 -11.27 -11.35
CA SER A 93 6.26 -12.38 -10.99
C SER A 93 6.07 -12.79 -9.53
N TYR A 94 6.41 -14.06 -9.24
CA TYR A 94 6.52 -14.56 -7.89
C TYR A 94 7.54 -13.71 -7.09
N PRO A 95 7.22 -13.19 -5.90
CA PRO A 95 8.16 -12.34 -5.17
C PRO A 95 9.42 -13.12 -4.77
N LEU A 96 10.58 -12.63 -5.20
CA LEU A 96 11.86 -13.38 -5.16
C LEU A 96 12.29 -13.87 -3.77
N GLN A 97 11.88 -13.18 -2.71
CA GLN A 97 12.31 -13.47 -1.34
C GLN A 97 11.18 -13.95 -0.43
N ILE A 98 9.94 -14.12 -0.93
CA ILE A 98 8.79 -14.36 -0.03
C ILE A 98 8.94 -15.65 0.79
N ASP A 99 9.50 -16.71 0.22
CA ASP A 99 9.72 -18.00 0.92
C ASP A 99 10.77 -17.90 2.04
N LYS A 100 11.66 -16.90 2.00
CA LYS A 100 12.65 -16.64 3.06
C LYS A 100 12.18 -15.57 4.03
N ALA A 101 11.67 -14.47 3.50
CA ALA A 101 11.29 -13.30 4.26
C ALA A 101 10.02 -13.52 5.09
N LEU A 102 9.01 -14.22 4.54
CA LEU A 102 7.76 -14.41 5.28
C LEU A 102 7.95 -15.26 6.55
N PRO A 103 8.60 -16.45 6.52
CA PRO A 103 8.85 -17.21 7.73
C PRO A 103 9.68 -16.44 8.76
N ALA A 104 10.75 -15.78 8.34
CA ALA A 104 11.60 -14.97 9.23
C ALA A 104 10.79 -13.84 9.90
N ASN A 105 9.97 -13.11 9.13
CA ASN A 105 9.17 -12.01 9.66
C ASN A 105 8.07 -12.48 10.63
N LEU A 106 7.52 -13.70 10.46
CA LEU A 106 6.54 -14.27 11.39
C LEU A 106 7.12 -14.53 12.79
N VAL A 107 8.43 -14.67 12.91
CA VAL A 107 9.16 -14.83 14.18
C VAL A 107 10.07 -13.63 14.47
N CYS A 108 9.65 -12.43 14.04
CA CYS A 108 10.34 -11.16 14.32
C CYS A 108 11.80 -11.09 13.82
N GLY A 109 12.09 -11.72 12.67
CA GLY A 109 13.42 -11.71 12.05
C GLY A 109 14.40 -12.70 12.66
N LEU A 110 13.96 -13.54 13.60
CA LEU A 110 14.76 -14.66 14.10
C LEU A 110 14.88 -15.70 13.00
N VAL A 111 16.09 -15.88 12.49
CA VAL A 111 16.44 -16.99 11.62
C VAL A 111 17.40 -17.88 12.40
N ASP A 112 17.19 -19.20 12.33
CA ASP A 112 18.18 -20.13 12.86
C ASP A 112 19.54 -19.79 12.22
N PRO A 113 20.61 -19.66 13.02
CA PRO A 113 21.92 -19.22 12.55
C PRO A 113 22.55 -20.16 11.51
#